data_AF-A0AA87ZSW7-F1
#
_entry.id   AF-A0AA87ZSW7-F1
#
_cell.length_a   1.000
_cell.length_b   1.000
_cell.length_c   1.000
_cell.angle_alpha   90.00
_cell.angle_beta   90.00
_cell.angle_gamma   90.00
#
_symmetry.space_group_name_H-M   'P 1'
#
loop_
_entity.id
_entity.type
_entity.pdbx_description
1 polymer ?
#
loop_
_entity_poly.entity_id
_entity_poly.type
_entity_poly.pdbx_seq_one_letter_code
_entity_poly.pdbx_strand_id
1 'polypeptide(L)'
;MFASNHDLYRVDAGCWRDTLQAWFGPEPPEVEEIPEVCREEVIAWGSHATAVTERLMELLSEGLGLESGKFKELSFYESKLFVGHCYPYCPQPDLTVGSGSHTDAGILGILTQNQVPGLQVMFGSM
;
A
#
# COMPACT_ATOMS: atom_id res chain seq x y z
N MET A 1 -2.66 10.58 -8.25
CA MET A 1 -4.02 11.13 -8.08
C MET A 1 -4.45 11.10 -6.60
N PHE A 2 -4.99 12.20 -6.06
CA PHE A 2 -5.51 12.26 -4.68
C PHE A 2 -6.89 11.62 -4.60
N ALA A 3 -7.11 10.78 -3.58
CA ALA A 3 -8.40 10.15 -3.31
C ALA A 3 -8.70 10.19 -1.80
N SER A 4 -9.89 10.70 -1.44
CA SER A 4 -10.41 10.57 -0.08
C SER A 4 -11.65 9.68 -0.13
N ASN A 5 -11.69 8.63 0.69
CA ASN A 5 -12.78 7.64 0.78
C ASN A 5 -13.23 7.02 -0.56
N HIS A 6 -12.46 6.04 -1.05
CA HIS A 6 -12.71 5.33 -2.32
C HIS A 6 -14.09 4.65 -2.39
N ASP A 7 -14.72 4.36 -1.26
CA ASP A 7 -15.99 3.64 -1.12
C ASP A 7 -17.12 4.49 -0.53
N LEU A 8 -16.98 5.83 -0.48
CA LEU A 8 -17.93 6.73 0.19
C LEU A 8 -19.41 6.51 -0.16
N TYR A 9 -19.71 6.05 -1.37
CA TYR A 9 -21.09 5.78 -1.84
C TYR A 9 -21.57 4.34 -1.62
N ARG A 10 -20.72 3.49 -1.05
CA ARG A 10 -20.97 2.06 -0.81
C ARG A 10 -20.96 1.70 0.67
N VAL A 11 -20.47 2.59 1.54
CA VAL A 11 -20.39 2.37 2.98
C VAL A 11 -21.25 3.37 3.74
N ASP A 12 -21.82 2.92 4.85
CA ASP A 12 -22.64 3.77 5.73
C ASP A 12 -21.79 4.81 6.49
N ALA A 13 -20.48 4.56 6.63
CA ALA A 13 -19.52 5.47 7.23
C ALA A 13 -18.16 5.37 6.53
N GLY A 14 -17.60 6.53 6.15
CA GLY A 14 -16.26 6.62 5.57
C GLY A 14 -15.16 6.39 6.62
N CYS A 15 -13.98 6.01 6.14
CA CYS A 15 -12.78 5.92 6.97
C CYS A 15 -12.24 7.33 7.30
N TRP A 16 -11.72 7.49 8.52
CA TRP A 16 -11.11 8.75 8.97
C TRP A 16 -9.67 8.89 8.46
N ARG A 17 -9.53 9.05 7.14
CA ARG A 17 -8.24 9.25 6.47
C ARG A 17 -8.37 10.00 5.15
N ASP A 18 -7.26 10.63 4.75
CA ASP A 18 -7.02 11.03 3.37
C ASP A 18 -5.99 10.11 2.72
N THR A 19 -6.02 9.97 1.40
CA THR A 19 -5.12 9.07 0.67
C THR A 19 -4.53 9.72 -0.58
N LEU A 20 -3.21 9.61 -0.71
CA LEU A 20 -2.49 9.87 -1.95
C LEU A 20 -2.15 8.54 -2.62
N GLN A 21 -2.45 8.39 -3.91
CA GLN A 21 -2.13 7.18 -4.66
C GLN A 21 -1.32 7.51 -5.92
N ALA A 22 -0.37 6.63 -6.24
CA ALA A 22 0.38 6.63 -7.48
C ALA A 22 0.61 5.19 -7.97
N TRP A 23 0.25 4.93 -9.22
CA TRP A 23 0.49 3.64 -9.87
C TRP A 23 1.90 3.65 -10.46
N PHE A 24 2.71 2.64 -10.12
CA PHE A 24 4.09 2.48 -10.58
C PHE A 24 4.25 1.40 -11.64
N GLY A 25 3.19 0.66 -11.92
CA GLY A 25 3.15 -0.35 -12.96
C GLY A 25 1.72 -0.79 -13.26
N PRO A 26 1.47 -1.44 -14.41
CA PRO A 26 2.47 -1.97 -15.33
C PRO A 26 3.22 -0.90 -16.14
N GLU A 27 2.60 0.26 -16.34
CA GLU A 27 3.25 1.44 -16.91
C GLU A 27 3.65 2.41 -15.77
N PRO A 28 4.81 3.09 -15.89
CA PRO A 28 5.19 4.10 -14.92
C PRO A 28 4.20 5.27 -14.96
N PRO A 29 4.00 5.98 -13.84
CA PRO A 29 3.09 7.11 -13.81
C PRO A 29 3.69 8.26 -14.61
N GLU A 30 2.83 9.10 -15.19
CA GLU A 30 3.24 10.44 -15.58
C GLU A 30 3.70 11.18 -14.32
N VAL A 31 4.97 11.60 -14.32
CA VAL A 31 5.63 12.16 -13.13
C VAL A 31 4.91 13.41 -12.63
N GLU A 32 4.29 14.14 -13.56
CA GLU A 32 3.47 15.33 -13.34
C GLU A 32 2.20 15.05 -12.53
N GLU A 33 1.68 13.82 -12.53
CA GLU A 33 0.52 13.42 -11.72
C GLU A 33 0.84 13.24 -10.23
N ILE A 34 2.13 13.10 -9.90
CA ILE A 34 2.61 13.06 -8.52
C ILE A 34 2.80 14.53 -8.07
N PRO A 35 2.17 14.95 -6.95
CA PRO A 35 2.27 16.32 -6.46
C PRO A 35 3.73 16.73 -6.26
N GLU A 36 4.08 17.90 -6.81
CA GLU A 36 5.46 18.42 -6.83
C GLU A 36 6.13 18.38 -5.45
N VAL A 37 5.38 18.71 -4.40
CA VAL A 37 5.84 18.76 -3.00
C VAL A 37 6.37 17.43 -2.43
N CYS A 38 6.00 16.29 -3.05
CA CYS A 38 6.39 14.96 -2.57
C CYS A 38 6.91 14.04 -3.69
N ARG A 39 7.13 14.60 -4.88
CA ARG A 39 7.39 13.84 -6.10
C ARG A 39 8.68 13.04 -6.00
N GLU A 40 9.75 13.69 -5.57
CA GLU A 40 11.07 13.05 -5.46
C GLU A 40 11.03 11.91 -4.43
N GLU A 41 10.37 12.13 -3.30
CA GLU A 41 10.24 11.16 -2.22
C GLU A 41 9.39 9.96 -2.62
N VAL A 42 8.27 10.18 -3.31
CA VAL A 42 7.38 9.10 -3.79
C VAL A 42 8.10 8.25 -4.85
N ILE A 43 8.86 8.86 -5.76
CA ILE A 43 9.67 8.13 -6.76
C ILE A 43 10.79 7.33 -6.07
N ALA A 44 11.53 7.95 -5.14
CA ALA A 44 12.59 7.29 -4.41
C ALA A 44 12.04 6.10 -3.60
N TRP A 45 10.90 6.28 -2.92
CA TRP A 45 10.20 5.22 -2.22
C TRP A 45 9.83 4.07 -3.15
N GLY A 46 9.22 4.35 -4.32
CA GLY A 46 8.86 3.31 -5.29
C GLY A 46 10.05 2.46 -5.75
N SER A 47 11.21 3.07 -5.95
CA SER A 47 12.46 2.39 -6.28
C SER A 47 12.95 1.49 -5.14
N HIS A 48 13.05 2.03 -3.92
CA HIS A 48 13.50 1.27 -2.75
C HIS A 48 12.54 0.13 -2.38
N ALA A 49 11.24 0.39 -2.40
CA ALA A 49 10.21 -0.62 -2.13
C ALA A 49 10.21 -1.74 -3.19
N THR A 50 10.51 -1.42 -4.46
CA THR A 50 10.68 -2.42 -5.52
C THR A 50 11.86 -3.34 -5.19
N ALA A 51 13.03 -2.79 -4.86
CA ALA A 51 14.21 -3.59 -4.54
C ALA A 51 13.99 -4.53 -3.34
N VAL A 52 13.29 -4.04 -2.30
CA VAL A 52 12.92 -4.86 -1.13
C VAL A 52 11.94 -5.96 -1.53
N THR A 53 10.90 -5.62 -2.31
CA THR A 53 9.90 -6.58 -2.78
C THR A 53 10.53 -7.70 -3.62
N GLU A 54 11.41 -7.36 -4.56
CA GLU A 54 12.12 -8.34 -5.39
C GLU A 54 12.89 -9.33 -4.52
N ARG A 55 13.64 -8.83 -3.53
CA ARG A 55 14.41 -9.70 -2.64
C ARG A 55 13.52 -10.59 -1.76
N LEU A 56 12.42 -10.06 -1.23
CA LEU A 56 11.48 -10.84 -0.41
C LEU A 56 10.75 -11.91 -1.23
N MET A 57 10.41 -11.61 -2.48
CA MET A 57 9.73 -12.53 -3.37
C MET A 57 10.64 -13.68 -3.85
N GLU A 58 11.94 -13.41 -4.06
CA GLU A 58 12.94 -14.47 -4.27
C GLU A 58 12.99 -15.43 -3.07
N LEU A 59 13.08 -14.88 -1.85
CA LEU A 59 13.10 -15.67 -0.61
C LEU A 59 11.80 -16.45 -0.40
N LEU A 60 10.65 -15.85 -0.74
CA LEU A 60 9.35 -16.53 -0.70
C LEU A 60 9.29 -17.67 -1.70
N SER A 61 9.87 -17.50 -2.90
CA SER A 61 9.96 -18.55 -3.92
C SER A 61 10.77 -19.73 -3.39
N GLU A 62 11.95 -19.47 -2.82
CA GLU A 62 12.80 -20.49 -2.21
C GLU A 62 12.08 -21.22 -1.06
N GLY A 63 11.39 -20.48 -0.18
CA GLY A 63 10.62 -21.05 0.93
C GLY A 63 9.45 -21.94 0.50
N LEU A 64 8.90 -21.71 -0.70
CA LEU A 64 7.87 -22.54 -1.32
C LEU A 64 8.46 -23.70 -2.16
N GLY A 65 9.78 -23.84 -2.25
CA GLY A 65 10.45 -24.85 -3.07
C GLY A 65 10.43 -24.54 -4.57
N LEU A 66 10.25 -23.27 -4.94
CA LEU A 66 10.28 -22.78 -6.31
C LEU A 66 11.66 -22.20 -6.66
N GLU A 67 11.95 -22.09 -7.96
CA GLU A 67 13.10 -21.31 -8.42
C GLU A 67 12.93 -19.83 -8.04
N SER A 68 14.01 -19.16 -7.63
CA SER A 68 13.96 -17.77 -7.12
C SER A 68 13.33 -16.76 -8.09
N GLY A 69 13.44 -17.01 -9.40
CA GLY A 69 12.84 -16.18 -10.45
C GLY A 69 11.37 -16.48 -10.75
N LYS A 70 10.72 -17.44 -10.07
CA LYS A 70 9.41 -17.95 -10.50
C LYS A 70 8.31 -16.90 -10.48
N PHE A 71 8.25 -16.07 -9.44
CA PHE A 71 7.27 -14.97 -9.41
C PHE A 71 7.53 -13.92 -10.50
N LYS A 72 8.77 -13.82 -11.00
CA LYS A 72 9.13 -12.86 -12.06
C LYS A 72 8.62 -13.33 -13.41
N GLU A 73 8.80 -14.61 -13.66
CA GLU A 73 8.25 -15.31 -14.81
C GLU A 73 6.72 -15.19 -14.88
N LEU A 74 6.05 -15.18 -13.72
CA LEU A 74 4.60 -15.06 -13.59
C LEU A 74 4.08 -13.60 -13.57
N SER A 75 4.93 -12.61 -13.84
CA SER A 75 4.56 -11.18 -13.88
C SER A 75 4.00 -10.62 -12.57
N PHE A 76 4.28 -11.24 -11.43
CA PHE A 76 3.77 -10.80 -10.12
C PHE A 76 4.36 -9.48 -9.61
N TYR A 77 5.37 -8.94 -10.29
CA TYR A 77 5.96 -7.64 -9.99
C TYR A 77 5.37 -6.48 -10.79
N GLU A 78 4.52 -6.74 -11.80
CA GLU A 78 4.13 -5.71 -12.76
C GLU A 78 3.17 -4.69 -12.17
N SER A 79 2.23 -5.11 -11.33
CA SER A 79 1.29 -4.21 -10.67
C SER A 79 1.87 -3.66 -9.38
N LYS A 80 2.11 -2.35 -9.34
CA LYS A 80 2.70 -1.66 -8.17
C LYS A 80 1.87 -0.43 -7.84
N LEU A 81 1.40 -0.35 -6.60
CA LEU A 81 0.62 0.77 -6.11
C LEU A 81 1.32 1.38 -4.89
N PHE A 82 1.64 2.67 -4.97
CA PHE A 82 1.97 3.47 -3.81
C PHE A 82 0.69 4.02 -3.18
N VAL A 83 0.60 3.93 -1.86
CA VAL A 83 -0.49 4.47 -1.07
C VAL A 83 0.08 5.23 0.14
N GLY A 84 -0.11 6.55 0.16
CA GLY A 84 0.22 7.40 1.30
C GLY A 84 -1.05 7.76 2.07
N HIS A 85 -1.18 7.28 3.30
CA HIS A 85 -2.32 7.60 4.16
C HIS A 85 -1.99 8.73 5.14
N CYS A 86 -2.88 9.70 5.24
CA CYS A 86 -2.87 10.72 6.29
C CYS A 86 -4.06 10.48 7.22
N TYR A 87 -3.78 10.27 8.51
CA TYR A 87 -4.79 10.06 9.55
C TYR A 87 -4.86 11.32 10.42
N PRO A 88 -5.77 12.26 10.14
CA PRO A 88 -5.88 13.47 10.95
C PRO A 88 -6.42 13.15 12.35
N TYR A 89 -6.28 14.09 13.29
CA TYR A 89 -6.87 13.97 14.62
C TYR A 89 -8.37 13.67 14.53
N CYS A 90 -8.84 12.67 15.28
CA CYS A 90 -10.25 12.30 15.35
C CYS A 90 -10.82 12.71 16.71
N PRO A 91 -11.90 13.52 16.77
CA PRO A 91 -12.51 13.91 18.04
C PRO A 91 -13.28 12.77 18.73
N GLN A 92 -13.68 11.74 17.98
CA GLN A 92 -14.45 10.59 18.47
C GLN A 92 -13.85 9.28 17.94
N PRO A 93 -12.62 8.90 18.37
CA PRO A 93 -11.86 7.80 17.79
C PRO A 93 -12.54 6.43 17.96
N ASP A 94 -13.42 6.27 18.95
CA ASP A 94 -14.15 5.02 19.20
C ASP A 94 -15.34 4.79 18.23
N LEU A 95 -15.69 5.80 17.42
CA LEU A 95 -16.82 5.74 16.49
C LEU A 95 -16.40 5.59 15.02
N THR A 96 -15.10 5.53 14.74
CA THR A 96 -14.59 5.43 13.37
C THR A 96 -13.26 4.67 13.34
N VAL A 97 -12.77 4.42 12.14
CA VAL A 97 -11.49 3.74 11.90
C VAL A 97 -10.72 4.49 10.82
N GLY A 98 -9.39 4.49 10.93
CA GLY A 98 -8.54 5.01 9.85
C GLY A 98 -8.61 4.13 8.60
N SER A 99 -8.69 2.81 8.78
CA SER A 99 -8.93 1.84 7.72
C SER A 99 -9.82 0.73 8.26
N GLY A 100 -10.86 0.36 7.53
CA GLY A 100 -11.67 -0.81 7.86
C GLY A 100 -10.86 -2.11 7.86
N SER A 101 -11.38 -3.15 8.51
CA SER A 101 -10.81 -4.50 8.45
C SER A 101 -10.84 -5.01 7.01
N HIS A 102 -9.69 -5.41 6.47
CA HIS A 102 -9.57 -5.93 5.12
C HIS A 102 -8.35 -6.84 4.98
N THR A 103 -8.26 -7.51 3.84
CA THR A 103 -7.05 -8.17 3.35
C THR A 103 -6.64 -7.50 2.05
N ASP A 104 -5.36 -7.21 1.90
CA ASP A 104 -4.84 -6.64 0.67
C ASP A 104 -5.07 -7.58 -0.51
N ALA A 105 -5.44 -7.02 -1.66
CA ALA A 105 -5.63 -7.79 -2.89
C ALA A 105 -4.30 -8.16 -3.57
N GLY A 106 -3.18 -7.56 -3.14
CA GLY A 106 -1.84 -7.80 -3.67
C GLY A 106 -1.14 -8.99 -3.01
N ILE A 107 0.04 -9.33 -3.55
CA ILE A 107 0.86 -10.45 -3.03
C ILE A 107 1.67 -10.02 -1.81
N LEU A 108 2.22 -8.80 -1.82
CA LEU A 108 3.06 -8.28 -0.76
C LEU A 108 2.81 -6.78 -0.56
N GLY A 109 2.59 -6.38 0.69
CA GLY A 109 2.53 -4.98 1.11
C GLY A 109 3.79 -4.59 1.88
N ILE A 110 4.44 -3.50 1.47
CA ILE A 110 5.55 -2.90 2.22
C ILE A 110 5.03 -1.65 2.92
N LEU A 111 4.97 -1.68 4.25
CA LEU A 111 4.42 -0.61 5.06
C LEU A 111 5.50 0.06 5.91
N THR A 112 5.56 1.39 5.83
CA THR A 112 6.30 2.23 6.80
C THR A 112 5.31 3.06 7.60
N GLN A 113 5.44 3.00 8.93
CA GLN A 113 4.64 3.79 9.87
C GLN A 113 5.47 4.95 10.43
N ASN A 114 4.78 6.02 10.82
CA ASN A 114 5.39 7.08 11.62
C ASN A 114 5.45 6.65 13.10
N GLN A 115 5.77 7.60 14.00
CA GLN A 115 5.90 7.33 15.43
C GLN A 115 4.55 7.16 16.17
N VAL A 116 3.42 7.32 15.48
CA VAL A 116 2.08 7.15 16.05
C VAL A 116 1.59 5.73 15.74
N PRO A 117 1.33 4.89 16.77
CA PRO A 117 0.84 3.54 16.55
C PRO A 117 -0.61 3.55 16.04
N GLY A 118 -1.01 2.51 15.31
CA GLY A 118 -2.39 2.40 14.80
C GLY A 118 -2.69 1.16 13.97
N LEU A 119 -1.69 0.49 13.38
CA LEU A 119 -1.89 -0.78 12.69
C LEU A 119 -2.38 -1.85 13.67
N GLN A 120 -3.47 -2.53 13.30
CA GLN A 120 -3.98 -3.70 13.99
C GLN A 120 -4.08 -4.85 12.99
N VAL A 121 -3.63 -6.03 13.42
CA VAL A 121 -3.67 -7.25 12.60
C VAL A 121 -4.49 -8.28 13.36
N MET A 122 -5.49 -8.85 12.70
CA MET A 122 -6.29 -9.94 13.26
C MET A 122 -5.47 -11.24 13.20
N PHE A 123 -5.36 -11.93 14.35
CA PHE A 123 -4.67 -13.21 14.46
C PHE A 123 -5.62 -14.26 15.08
N GLY A 124 -5.78 -15.41 14.42
CA GLY A 124 -6.73 -16.47 14.80
C GLY A 124 -8.08 -16.38 14.06
N SER A 125 -8.99 -17.32 14.34
CA SER A 125 -10.38 -17.28 13.86
C SER A 125 -11.31 -16.63 14.88
N MET A 126 -12.38 -15.97 14.41
CA MET A 126 -13.56 -15.67 15.22
C MET A 126 -14.28 -16.95 15.65
#